data_AF-D8QZC6-F1
#
_entry.id   AF-D8QZC6-F1
#
_cell.length_a   1.000
_cell.length_b   1.000
_cell.length_c   1.000
_cell.angle_alpha   90.00
_cell.angle_beta   90.00
_cell.angle_gamma   90.00
#
_symmetry.space_group_name_H-M   'P 1'
#
loop_
_entity.id
_entity.type
_entity.pdbx_description
1 polymer ?
#
loop_
_entity_poly.entity_id
_entity_poly.type
_entity_poly.pdbx_seq_one_letter_code
_entity_poly.pdbx_strand_id
1 'polypeptide(L)'
;VLLPLVIDQLRNAMNNMDILAVKSCLYSICSSLMTRGCQNLSNDVMGQIKALLTTMLLWPTNSEEVQKAQHGCIDSFAFMIRAEFNTSMIQMIDKGTKDGRSSFHSNYRFADEGNKVERVINVVMSCLQNRPYAIATLCGTSPADFCGSVSIQDASCVAAPVSFRVCMANVLISSSSKITASSHDAFLSEVIPVVSALLKSESESIVRAACVQVLFSAVCNLKEAASLPAYAKTLLHISLDSLNNDKAADEERLAGVKLLAALLVHESILKEVGSSLVNALQVLSRVSRADPLPEVRKLCEQLLSCVSS
;
A
#
# COMPACT_ATOMS: atom_id res chain seq x y z
N VAL A 1 -25.84 9.45 6.22
CA VAL A 1 -26.55 10.40 7.11
C VAL A 1 -25.69 10.80 8.31
N LEU A 2 -25.08 9.89 9.07
CA LEU A 2 -24.27 10.27 10.25
C LEU A 2 -22.80 10.62 9.98
N LEU A 3 -22.24 10.33 8.79
CA LEU A 3 -20.80 10.53 8.55
C LEU A 3 -20.32 11.98 8.73
N PRO A 4 -21.06 13.03 8.30
CA PRO A 4 -20.69 14.41 8.62
C PRO A 4 -20.58 14.69 10.12
N LEU A 5 -21.50 14.16 10.93
CA LEU A 5 -21.44 14.31 12.39
C LEU A 5 -20.23 13.58 12.99
N VAL A 6 -19.89 12.40 12.46
CA VAL A 6 -18.69 11.66 12.88
C VAL A 6 -17.41 12.43 12.51
N ILE A 7 -17.38 13.15 11.39
CA ILE A 7 -16.25 14.01 10.99
C ILE A 7 -16.09 15.17 11.97
N ASP A 8 -17.17 15.84 12.36
CA ASP A 8 -17.12 16.93 13.33
C ASP A 8 -16.65 16.42 14.71
N GLN A 9 -17.15 15.25 15.14
CA GLN A 9 -16.68 14.60 16.37
C GLN A 9 -15.21 14.22 16.31
N LEU A 10 -14.76 13.66 15.18
CA LEU A 10 -13.36 13.30 14.96
C LEU A 10 -12.46 14.54 15.05
N ARG A 11 -12.85 15.63 14.39
CA ARG A 11 -12.11 16.90 14.43
C ARG A 11 -11.99 17.45 15.85
N ASN A 12 -13.09 17.44 16.60
CA ASN A 12 -13.09 17.86 18.01
C ASN A 12 -12.21 16.96 18.88
N ALA A 13 -12.29 15.64 18.69
CA ALA A 13 -11.47 14.68 19.42
C ALA A 13 -9.97 14.87 19.12
N MET A 14 -9.60 15.12 17.86
CA MET A 14 -8.22 15.42 17.47
C MET A 14 -7.72 16.70 18.14
N ASN A 15 -8.51 17.78 18.15
CA ASN A 15 -8.12 19.05 18.78
C ASN A 15 -7.91 18.92 20.30
N ASN A 16 -8.66 18.02 20.94
CA ASN A 16 -8.55 17.76 22.37
C ASN A 16 -7.55 16.63 22.70
N MET A 17 -6.90 16.03 21.70
CA MET A 17 -6.06 14.84 21.84
C MET A 17 -6.76 13.67 22.57
N ASP A 18 -8.09 13.55 22.42
CA ASP A 18 -8.88 12.45 22.96
C ASP A 18 -8.75 11.22 22.05
N ILE A 19 -7.71 10.43 22.31
CA ILE A 19 -7.37 9.25 21.50
C ILE A 19 -8.47 8.19 21.52
N LEU A 20 -9.23 8.07 22.62
CA LEU A 20 -10.32 7.11 22.71
C LEU A 20 -11.46 7.51 21.76
N ALA A 21 -11.88 8.78 21.81
CA ALA A 21 -12.90 9.30 20.91
C ALA A 21 -12.45 9.25 19.44
N VAL A 22 -11.18 9.54 19.15
CA VAL A 22 -10.60 9.38 17.81
C VAL A 22 -10.78 7.95 17.31
N LYS A 23 -10.43 6.95 18.11
CA LYS A 23 -10.57 5.53 17.73
C LYS A 23 -12.03 5.13 17.50
N SER A 24 -12.96 5.60 18.33
CA SER A 24 -14.40 5.35 18.12
C SER A 24 -14.91 5.97 16.82
N CYS A 25 -14.44 7.17 16.48
CA CYS A 25 -14.78 7.83 15.21
C CYS A 25 -14.19 7.07 14.01
N LEU A 26 -12.92 6.66 14.09
CA LEU A 26 -12.25 5.87 13.05
C LEU A 26 -12.95 4.52 12.83
N TYR A 27 -13.32 3.82 13.90
CA TYR A 27 -14.12 2.59 13.81
C TYR A 27 -15.43 2.84 13.05
N SER A 28 -16.16 3.90 13.40
CA SER A 28 -17.41 4.27 12.73
C SER A 28 -17.21 4.57 11.24
N ILE A 29 -16.14 5.29 10.89
CA ILE A 29 -15.77 5.59 9.50
C ILE A 29 -15.44 4.29 8.74
N CYS A 30 -14.57 3.44 9.29
CA CYS A 30 -14.20 2.14 8.72
C CYS A 30 -15.44 1.26 8.48
N SER A 31 -16.32 1.12 9.47
CA SER A 31 -17.56 0.34 9.34
C SER A 31 -18.48 0.89 8.25
N SER A 32 -18.59 2.22 8.14
CA SER A 32 -19.38 2.85 7.08
C SER A 32 -18.77 2.59 5.69
N LEU A 33 -17.45 2.74 5.53
CA LEU A 33 -16.75 2.49 4.26
C LEU A 33 -16.82 1.01 3.86
N MET A 34 -16.68 0.10 4.82
CA MET A 34 -16.79 -1.34 4.59
C MET A 34 -18.20 -1.74 4.12
N THR A 35 -19.25 -1.23 4.76
CA THR A 35 -20.64 -1.66 4.50
C THR A 35 -21.28 -0.96 3.32
N ARG A 36 -20.98 0.32 3.09
CA ARG A 36 -21.66 1.17 2.10
C ARG A 36 -20.76 1.62 0.94
N GLY A 37 -19.45 1.34 1.03
CA GLY A 37 -18.47 1.86 0.08
C GLY A 37 -18.43 3.40 0.07
N CYS A 38 -17.92 3.95 -1.04
CA CYS A 38 -17.84 5.39 -1.27
C CYS A 38 -18.99 5.95 -2.15
N GLN A 39 -19.92 5.09 -2.60
CA GLN A 39 -20.88 5.41 -3.66
C GLN A 39 -21.91 6.49 -3.28
N ASN A 40 -22.13 6.68 -1.98
CA ASN A 40 -23.10 7.63 -1.43
C ASN A 40 -22.44 8.80 -0.69
N LEU A 41 -21.12 8.96 -0.81
CA LEU A 41 -20.38 10.05 -0.16
C LEU A 41 -20.14 11.17 -1.17
N SER A 42 -20.49 12.40 -0.79
CA SER A 42 -20.12 13.56 -1.59
C SER A 42 -18.59 13.70 -1.65
N ASN A 43 -18.09 14.25 -2.75
CA ASN A 43 -16.66 14.50 -2.92
C ASN A 43 -16.08 15.36 -1.78
N ASP A 44 -16.88 16.29 -1.25
CA ASP A 44 -16.51 17.14 -0.13
C ASP A 44 -16.30 16.34 1.18
N VAL A 45 -17.27 15.50 1.55
CA VAL A 45 -17.16 14.63 2.74
C VAL A 45 -15.97 13.69 2.64
N MET A 46 -15.73 13.12 1.45
CA MET A 46 -14.56 12.27 1.21
C MET A 46 -13.25 13.06 1.33
N GLY A 47 -13.19 14.29 0.79
CA GLY A 47 -12.05 15.19 0.93
C GLY A 47 -11.72 15.47 2.39
N GLN A 48 -12.73 15.82 3.19
CA GLN A 48 -12.56 16.09 4.61
C GLN A 48 -12.04 14.87 5.39
N ILE A 49 -12.55 13.67 5.11
CA ILE A 49 -12.04 12.45 5.76
C ILE A 49 -10.57 12.24 5.41
N LYS A 50 -10.21 12.30 4.12
CA LYS A 50 -8.81 12.13 3.68
C LYS A 50 -7.86 13.11 4.40
N ALA A 51 -8.26 14.36 4.51
CA ALA A 51 -7.45 15.39 5.18
C ALA A 51 -7.22 15.08 6.68
N LEU A 52 -8.28 14.68 7.40
CA LEU A 52 -8.17 14.31 8.81
C LEU A 52 -7.31 13.06 9.02
N LEU A 53 -7.52 12.02 8.18
CA LEU A 53 -6.72 10.80 8.23
C LEU A 53 -5.24 11.09 7.97
N THR A 54 -4.92 11.88 6.95
CA THR A 54 -3.55 12.27 6.63
C THR A 54 -2.89 13.05 7.76
N THR A 55 -3.63 13.97 8.38
CA THR A 55 -3.14 14.73 9.54
C THR A 55 -2.77 13.80 10.70
N MET A 56 -3.61 12.80 11.00
CA MET A 56 -3.33 11.83 12.06
C MET A 56 -2.15 10.90 11.72
N LEU A 57 -1.99 10.52 10.45
CA LEU A 57 -0.83 9.74 10.00
C LEU A 57 0.50 10.52 10.10
N LEU A 58 0.44 11.85 10.13
CA LEU A 58 1.61 12.71 10.36
C LEU A 58 1.90 12.96 11.85
N TRP A 59 1.06 12.46 12.77
CA TRP A 59 1.33 12.58 14.20
C TRP A 59 2.63 11.88 14.60
N PRO A 60 3.38 12.41 15.58
CA PRO A 60 4.54 11.73 16.13
C PRO A 60 4.16 10.36 16.70
N THR A 61 4.91 9.32 16.33
CA THR A 61 4.72 7.93 16.78
C THR A 61 5.27 7.68 18.19
N ASN A 62 4.90 8.54 19.14
CA ASN A 62 5.47 8.58 20.50
C ASN A 62 4.79 7.64 21.50
N SER A 63 3.63 7.06 21.16
CA SER A 63 2.90 6.15 22.05
C SER A 63 2.18 5.05 21.27
N GLU A 64 1.99 3.90 21.92
CA GLU A 64 1.20 2.79 21.39
C GLU A 64 -0.24 3.21 21.05
N GLU A 65 -0.81 4.10 21.85
CA GLU A 65 -2.18 4.58 21.65
C GLU A 65 -2.34 5.42 20.38
N VAL A 66 -1.36 6.26 20.07
CA VAL A 66 -1.29 7.01 18.80
C VAL A 66 -1.08 6.06 17.62
N GLN A 67 -0.19 5.07 17.74
CA GLN A 67 0.05 4.08 16.70
C GLN A 67 -1.22 3.28 16.36
N LYS A 68 -2.02 2.91 17.37
CA LYS A 68 -3.33 2.27 17.15
C LYS A 68 -4.31 3.18 16.40
N ALA A 69 -4.31 4.49 16.68
CA ALA A 69 -5.13 5.44 15.93
C ALA A 69 -4.66 5.56 14.47
N GLN A 70 -3.34 5.63 14.24
CA GLN A 70 -2.75 5.62 12.89
C GLN A 70 -3.08 4.34 12.12
N HIS A 71 -3.13 3.19 12.80
CA HIS A 71 -3.59 1.94 12.20
C HIS A 71 -5.05 2.00 11.76
N GLY A 72 -5.93 2.63 12.56
CA GLY A 72 -7.30 2.91 12.14
C GLY A 72 -7.40 3.82 10.90
N CYS A 73 -6.46 4.76 10.74
CA CYS A 73 -6.36 5.59 9.54
C CYS A 73 -5.91 4.78 8.31
N ILE A 74 -4.91 3.91 8.48
CA ILE A 74 -4.44 2.98 7.45
C ILE A 74 -5.60 2.12 6.93
N ASP A 75 -6.40 1.56 7.84
CA ASP A 75 -7.55 0.74 7.49
C ASP A 75 -8.66 1.53 6.80
N SER A 76 -8.89 2.78 7.21
CA SER A 76 -9.84 3.67 6.55
C SER A 76 -9.45 3.91 5.08
N PHE A 77 -8.18 4.24 4.82
CA PHE A 77 -7.67 4.38 3.45
C PHE A 77 -7.77 3.07 2.66
N ALA A 78 -7.50 1.92 3.30
CA ALA A 78 -7.62 0.63 2.64
C ALA A 78 -9.05 0.31 2.20
N PHE A 79 -10.06 0.65 3.01
CA PHE A 79 -11.47 0.52 2.61
C PHE A 79 -11.88 1.51 1.51
N MET A 80 -11.31 2.71 1.48
CA MET A 80 -11.51 3.64 0.36
C MET A 80 -10.97 3.04 -0.94
N ILE A 81 -9.75 2.53 -0.94
CA ILE A 81 -9.15 1.86 -2.11
C ILE A 81 -10.01 0.67 -2.55
N ARG A 82 -10.46 -0.18 -1.61
CA ARG A 82 -11.39 -1.28 -1.91
C ARG A 82 -12.65 -0.78 -2.62
N ALA A 83 -13.25 0.31 -2.14
CA ALA A 83 -14.44 0.87 -2.74
C ALA A 83 -14.19 1.39 -4.17
N GLU A 84 -13.02 1.96 -4.46
CA GLU A 84 -12.63 2.39 -5.81
C GLU A 84 -12.58 1.23 -6.79
N PHE A 85 -11.96 0.11 -6.40
CA PHE A 85 -11.90 -1.08 -7.25
C PHE A 85 -13.29 -1.73 -7.45
N ASN A 86 -14.12 -1.78 -6.42
CA ASN A 86 -15.49 -2.30 -6.55
C ASN A 86 -16.36 -1.44 -7.48
N THR A 87 -16.29 -0.10 -7.39
CA THR A 87 -17.04 0.80 -8.28
C THR A 87 -16.56 0.68 -9.73
N SER A 88 -15.25 0.58 -9.92
CA SER A 88 -14.60 0.38 -11.22
C SER A 88 -15.10 -0.89 -11.92
N MET A 89 -15.33 -1.97 -11.16
CA MET A 89 -15.90 -3.22 -11.66
C MET A 89 -17.39 -3.13 -12.01
N ILE A 90 -18.21 -2.50 -11.15
CA ILE A 90 -19.66 -2.33 -11.41
C ILE A 90 -19.87 -1.54 -12.72
N GLN A 91 -19.08 -0.50 -12.96
CA GLN A 91 -19.15 0.27 -14.21
C GLN A 91 -18.66 -0.51 -15.44
N MET A 92 -17.69 -1.42 -15.29
CA MET A 92 -17.29 -2.32 -16.38
C MET A 92 -18.40 -3.32 -16.74
N ILE A 93 -19.11 -3.85 -15.75
CA ILE A 93 -20.25 -4.76 -15.98
C ILE A 93 -21.39 -4.02 -16.70
N ASP A 94 -21.72 -2.80 -16.25
CA ASP A 94 -22.79 -2.00 -16.85
C ASP A 94 -22.48 -1.61 -18.30
N LYS A 95 -21.21 -1.28 -18.60
CA LYS A 95 -20.72 -1.01 -19.97
C LYS A 95 -20.49 -2.26 -20.82
N GLY A 96 -20.16 -3.41 -20.21
CA GLY A 96 -19.95 -4.70 -20.87
C GLY A 96 -21.22 -5.26 -21.52
N THR A 97 -22.39 -4.70 -21.17
CA THR A 97 -23.66 -4.94 -21.86
C THR A 97 -23.77 -4.20 -23.21
N LYS A 98 -22.81 -3.32 -23.57
CA LYS A 98 -22.92 -2.48 -24.78
C LYS A 98 -21.73 -2.46 -25.74
N ASP A 99 -20.55 -2.98 -25.42
CA ASP A 99 -19.55 -3.26 -26.47
C ASP A 99 -18.43 -4.19 -26.00
N GLY A 100 -18.24 -5.29 -26.74
CA GLY A 100 -17.21 -6.27 -26.50
C GLY A 100 -15.85 -5.81 -27.05
N ARG A 101 -15.03 -5.16 -26.22
CA ARG A 101 -13.57 -5.07 -26.41
C ARG A 101 -12.89 -4.70 -25.08
N SER A 102 -12.29 -5.69 -24.44
CA SER A 102 -11.51 -5.54 -23.21
C SER A 102 -10.10 -5.01 -23.52
N SER A 103 -9.82 -3.78 -23.09
CA SER A 103 -8.45 -3.29 -22.91
C SER A 103 -8.38 -2.61 -21.55
N PHE A 104 -7.56 -3.18 -20.67
CA PHE A 104 -7.20 -2.62 -19.38
C PHE A 104 -6.24 -1.44 -19.60
N HIS A 105 -6.73 -0.34 -20.16
CA HIS A 105 -6.02 0.93 -20.20
C HIS A 105 -6.65 1.85 -19.14
N SER A 106 -5.83 2.24 -18.17
CA SER A 106 -6.14 2.96 -16.93
C SER A 106 -6.60 4.42 -17.12
N ASN A 107 -7.51 4.68 -18.05
CA ASN A 107 -8.18 5.97 -18.19
C ASN A 107 -9.62 5.88 -17.68
N TYR A 108 -9.78 5.81 -16.36
CA TYR A 108 -11.07 6.04 -15.74
C TYR A 108 -11.46 7.51 -15.92
N ARG A 109 -12.23 7.76 -16.99
CA ARG A 109 -12.97 9.00 -17.21
C ARG A 109 -14.23 8.96 -16.35
N PHE A 110 -14.21 9.64 -15.21
CA PHE A 110 -15.43 10.22 -14.66
C PHE A 110 -15.87 11.31 -15.64
N ALA A 111 -17.10 11.19 -16.15
CA ALA A 111 -17.71 12.23 -16.96
C ALA A 111 -18.00 13.43 -16.06
N ASP A 112 -17.12 14.42 -16.09
CA ASP A 112 -17.46 15.83 -16.33
C ASP A 112 -16.15 16.61 -16.59
N GLU A 113 -16.11 17.38 -17.67
CA GLU A 113 -14.97 18.24 -18.02
C GLU A 113 -14.94 19.43 -17.06
N GLY A 114 -14.40 19.22 -15.86
CA GLY A 114 -14.23 20.31 -14.90
C GLY A 114 -13.52 19.96 -13.59
N ASN A 115 -13.57 18.72 -13.12
CA ASN A 115 -12.85 18.35 -11.89
C ASN A 115 -12.60 16.83 -11.82
N LYS A 116 -11.42 16.39 -12.28
CA LYS A 116 -11.02 14.98 -12.20
C LYS A 116 -10.76 14.62 -10.73
N VAL A 117 -11.68 13.87 -10.10
CA VAL A 117 -11.45 13.33 -8.76
C VAL A 117 -10.33 12.30 -8.84
N GLU A 118 -9.19 12.60 -8.23
CA GLU A 118 -8.05 11.69 -8.19
C GLU A 118 -8.34 10.49 -7.28
N ARG A 119 -8.04 9.28 -7.78
CA ARG A 119 -8.18 8.03 -7.02
C ARG A 119 -7.22 8.01 -5.83
N VAL A 120 -7.71 7.59 -4.67
CA VAL A 120 -6.99 7.40 -3.42
C VAL A 120 -5.76 6.53 -3.64
N ILE A 121 -5.85 5.43 -4.38
CA ILE A 121 -4.67 4.59 -4.65
C ILE A 121 -3.54 5.36 -5.35
N ASN A 122 -3.88 6.23 -6.32
CA ASN A 122 -2.88 7.02 -7.05
C ASN A 122 -2.17 8.01 -6.14
N VAL A 123 -2.93 8.63 -5.22
CA VAL A 123 -2.37 9.59 -4.27
C VAL A 123 -1.50 8.86 -3.23
N VAL A 124 -1.94 7.71 -2.71
CA VAL A 124 -1.17 6.86 -1.79
C VAL A 124 0.15 6.42 -2.43
N MET A 125 0.12 5.97 -3.69
CA MET A 125 1.32 5.59 -4.43
C MET A 125 2.23 6.79 -4.68
N SER A 126 1.67 7.96 -5.00
CA SER A 126 2.44 9.20 -5.18
C SER A 126 3.14 9.64 -3.88
N CYS A 127 2.45 9.52 -2.74
CA CYS A 127 3.04 9.77 -1.43
C CYS A 127 4.16 8.78 -1.11
N LEU A 128 3.94 7.48 -1.38
CA LEU A 128 4.96 6.44 -1.19
C LEU A 128 6.19 6.71 -2.05
N GLN A 129 6.01 7.16 -3.30
CA GLN A 129 7.08 7.55 -4.23
C GLN A 129 7.75 8.88 -3.90
N ASN A 130 7.38 9.52 -2.79
CA ASN A 130 7.89 10.83 -2.40
C ASN A 130 7.69 11.91 -3.47
N ARG A 131 6.57 11.85 -4.21
CA ARG A 131 6.27 12.88 -5.22
C ARG A 131 5.89 14.19 -4.53
N PRO A 132 6.40 15.33 -5.01
CA PRO A 132 6.01 16.64 -4.49
C PRO A 132 4.50 16.79 -4.45
N TYR A 133 3.99 17.46 -3.41
CA TYR A 133 2.59 17.85 -3.27
C TYR A 133 1.57 16.73 -3.04
N ALA A 134 1.98 15.47 -3.03
CA ALA A 134 1.06 14.35 -2.83
C ALA A 134 0.33 14.41 -1.48
N ILE A 135 0.99 14.92 -0.43
CA ILE A 135 0.35 15.17 0.88
C ILE A 135 -0.69 16.30 0.79
N ALA A 136 -0.37 17.40 0.10
CA ALA A 136 -1.30 18.50 -0.10
C ALA A 136 -2.58 18.04 -0.82
N THR A 137 -2.43 17.15 -1.80
CA THR A 137 -3.57 16.51 -2.49
C THR A 137 -4.45 15.67 -1.56
N LEU A 138 -3.86 14.92 -0.61
CA LEU A 138 -4.65 14.21 0.40
C LEU A 138 -5.40 15.16 1.34
N CYS A 139 -4.77 16.28 1.69
CA CYS A 139 -5.36 17.32 2.53
C CYS A 139 -6.43 18.15 1.81
N GLY A 140 -6.56 18.03 0.48
CA GLY A 140 -7.48 18.86 -0.30
C GLY A 140 -7.10 20.34 -0.31
N THR A 141 -5.84 20.65 0.02
CA THR A 141 -5.30 22.00 0.10
C THR A 141 -4.40 22.26 -1.09
N SER A 142 -4.27 23.53 -1.50
CA SER A 142 -3.22 23.86 -2.45
C SER A 142 -1.84 23.58 -1.82
N PRO A 143 -0.82 23.24 -2.62
CA PRO A 143 0.55 23.16 -2.15
C PRO A 143 1.01 24.36 -1.32
N ALA A 144 0.59 25.57 -1.70
CA ALA A 144 0.97 26.80 -1.04
C ALA A 144 0.36 26.91 0.37
N ASP A 145 -0.91 26.52 0.52
CA ASP A 145 -1.63 26.58 1.81
C ASP A 145 -1.11 25.53 2.79
N PHE A 146 -0.76 24.33 2.29
CA PHE A 146 -0.17 23.29 3.13
C PHE A 146 1.21 23.71 3.67
N CYS A 147 2.07 24.29 2.83
CA CYS A 147 3.40 24.75 3.24
C CYS A 147 3.36 25.97 4.17
N GLY A 148 2.29 26.77 4.15
CA GLY A 148 2.11 27.88 5.10
C GLY A 148 1.64 27.46 6.50
N SER A 149 0.96 26.30 6.61
CA SER A 149 0.42 25.78 7.88
C SER A 149 1.39 24.89 8.65
N VAL A 150 2.35 24.26 7.95
CA VAL A 150 3.47 23.57 8.55
C VAL A 150 4.68 24.49 8.44
N SER A 151 5.35 24.86 9.54
CA SER A 151 6.51 25.77 9.55
C SER A 151 7.73 25.19 8.81
N ILE A 152 7.64 25.06 7.49
CA ILE A 152 8.60 24.43 6.59
C ILE A 152 9.06 25.49 5.59
N GLN A 153 10.36 25.76 5.56
CA GLN A 153 10.95 26.92 4.90
C GLN A 153 11.03 26.86 3.36
N ASP A 154 10.54 25.84 2.67
CA ASP A 154 10.50 25.82 1.20
C ASP A 154 9.33 25.01 0.65
N ALA A 155 8.40 25.70 -0.01
CA ALA A 155 7.17 25.11 -0.53
C ALA A 155 7.38 24.22 -1.77
N SER A 156 8.55 24.27 -2.43
CA SER A 156 8.81 23.56 -3.69
C SER A 156 9.34 22.14 -3.54
N CYS A 157 9.64 21.68 -2.32
CA CYS A 157 10.39 20.44 -2.11
C CYS A 157 9.96 19.64 -0.87
N VAL A 158 8.69 19.69 -0.46
CA VAL A 158 8.23 18.94 0.71
C VAL A 158 8.20 17.44 0.41
N ALA A 159 9.33 16.79 0.67
CA ALA A 159 9.42 15.34 0.74
C ALA A 159 8.52 14.84 1.87
N ALA A 160 7.76 13.79 1.61
CA ALA A 160 6.97 13.13 2.63
C ALA A 160 7.89 12.52 3.70
N PRO A 161 7.62 12.72 5.00
CA PRO A 161 8.40 12.09 6.07
C PRO A 161 8.48 10.57 5.89
N VAL A 162 9.62 9.97 6.20
CA VAL A 162 9.84 8.51 6.05
C VAL A 162 8.75 7.69 6.76
N SER A 163 8.38 8.06 7.98
CA SER A 163 7.30 7.42 8.74
C SER A 163 5.95 7.45 7.99
N PHE A 164 5.61 8.58 7.37
CA PHE A 164 4.40 8.74 6.59
C PHE A 164 4.43 7.87 5.32
N ARG A 165 5.58 7.79 4.64
CA ARG A 165 5.76 6.90 3.47
C ARG A 165 5.59 5.44 3.86
N VAL A 166 6.10 5.03 5.02
CA VAL A 166 5.86 3.68 5.58
C VAL A 166 4.38 3.48 5.89
N CYS A 167 3.65 4.48 6.39
CA CYS A 167 2.20 4.39 6.53
C CYS A 167 1.49 4.17 5.19
N MET A 168 1.93 4.83 4.11
CA MET A 168 1.37 4.60 2.76
C MET A 168 1.63 3.18 2.25
N ALA A 169 2.80 2.61 2.51
CA ALA A 169 3.05 1.20 2.26
C ALA A 169 2.10 0.30 3.08
N ASN A 170 1.89 0.61 4.36
CA ASN A 170 0.95 -0.11 5.21
C ASN A 170 -0.51 0.02 4.74
N VAL A 171 -0.90 1.13 4.11
CA VAL A 171 -2.20 1.25 3.42
C VAL A 171 -2.31 0.19 2.32
N LEU A 172 -1.30 0.04 1.47
CA LEU A 172 -1.32 -0.96 0.39
C LEU A 172 -1.31 -2.41 0.92
N ILE A 173 -0.53 -2.67 1.99
CA ILE A 173 -0.53 -3.96 2.70
C ILE A 173 -1.94 -4.26 3.24
N SER A 174 -2.58 -3.28 3.87
CA SER A 174 -3.93 -3.41 4.41
C SER A 174 -4.96 -3.60 3.28
N SER A 175 -4.81 -2.88 2.16
CA SER A 175 -5.67 -3.01 0.99
C SER A 175 -5.64 -4.41 0.38
N SER A 176 -4.47 -5.05 0.25
CA SER A 176 -4.38 -6.38 -0.38
C SER A 176 -5.18 -7.46 0.37
N SER A 177 -5.36 -7.32 1.68
CA SER A 177 -6.21 -8.24 2.48
C SER A 177 -7.70 -7.91 2.45
N LYS A 178 -8.07 -6.72 1.98
CA LYS A 178 -9.44 -6.19 2.05
C LYS A 178 -10.13 -6.10 0.69
N ILE A 179 -9.38 -6.03 -0.41
CA ILE A 179 -9.96 -6.04 -1.76
C ILE A 179 -10.69 -7.35 -2.06
N THR A 180 -11.64 -7.29 -2.99
CA THR A 180 -12.44 -8.44 -3.40
C THR A 180 -11.71 -9.25 -4.46
N ALA A 181 -11.98 -10.57 -4.53
CA ALA A 181 -11.35 -11.50 -5.49
C ALA A 181 -11.41 -10.99 -6.95
N SER A 182 -12.54 -10.41 -7.34
CA SER A 182 -12.76 -9.83 -8.67
C SER A 182 -11.87 -8.63 -9.00
N SER A 183 -11.23 -8.02 -7.99
CA SER A 183 -10.36 -6.86 -8.13
C SER A 183 -8.86 -7.20 -7.97
N HIS A 184 -8.52 -8.46 -7.70
CA HIS A 184 -7.13 -8.85 -7.43
C HIS A 184 -6.19 -8.53 -8.59
N ASP A 185 -6.56 -8.89 -9.82
CA ASP A 185 -5.74 -8.62 -11.01
C ASP A 185 -5.55 -7.12 -11.26
N ALA A 186 -6.61 -6.35 -11.10
CA ALA A 186 -6.57 -4.90 -11.23
C ALA A 186 -5.58 -4.28 -10.24
N PHE A 187 -5.67 -4.67 -8.98
CA PHE A 187 -4.78 -4.18 -7.92
C PHE A 187 -3.32 -4.56 -8.18
N LEU A 188 -3.04 -5.82 -8.56
CA LEU A 188 -1.68 -6.25 -8.88
C LEU A 188 -1.09 -5.44 -10.04
N SER A 189 -1.89 -5.18 -11.09
CA SER A 189 -1.46 -4.43 -12.26
C SER A 189 -1.11 -2.97 -11.97
N GLU A 190 -1.74 -2.36 -10.96
CA GLU A 190 -1.43 -0.99 -10.54
C GLU A 190 -0.28 -0.93 -9.53
N VAL A 191 -0.21 -1.87 -8.59
CA VAL A 191 0.73 -1.79 -7.46
C VAL A 191 2.10 -2.36 -7.79
N ILE A 192 2.18 -3.57 -8.37
CA ILE A 192 3.48 -4.24 -8.55
C ILE A 192 4.44 -3.41 -9.40
N PRO A 193 4.07 -2.91 -10.59
CA PRO A 193 5.01 -2.16 -11.43
C PRO A 193 5.57 -0.92 -10.75
N VAL A 194 4.71 -0.19 -10.03
CA VAL A 194 5.07 1.08 -9.39
C VAL A 194 5.97 0.84 -8.16
N VAL A 195 5.62 -0.12 -7.30
CA VAL A 195 6.45 -0.49 -6.14
C VAL A 195 7.79 -1.07 -6.60
N SER A 196 7.79 -1.91 -7.63
CA SER A 196 9.01 -2.48 -8.20
C SER A 196 9.93 -1.41 -8.78
N ALA A 197 9.38 -0.40 -9.44
CA ALA A 197 10.15 0.73 -9.96
C ALA A 197 10.74 1.58 -8.81
N LEU A 198 9.97 1.85 -7.77
CA LEU A 198 10.44 2.60 -6.59
C LEU A 198 11.61 1.89 -5.90
N LEU A 199 11.54 0.57 -5.73
CA LEU A 199 12.61 -0.23 -5.13
C LEU A 199 13.95 -0.16 -5.87
N LYS A 200 13.98 0.29 -7.13
CA LYS A 200 15.23 0.47 -7.89
C LYS A 200 15.94 1.79 -7.54
N SER A 201 15.20 2.82 -7.14
CA SER A 201 15.73 4.15 -6.86
C SER A 201 15.72 4.53 -5.39
N GLU A 202 14.96 3.82 -4.56
CA GLU A 202 14.85 4.11 -3.13
C GLU A 202 16.12 3.73 -2.37
N SER A 203 16.63 4.68 -1.58
CA SER A 203 17.83 4.52 -0.75
C SER A 203 17.52 4.21 0.71
N GLU A 204 16.37 4.65 1.23
CA GLU A 204 15.98 4.46 2.62
C GLU A 204 15.56 3.03 2.88
N SER A 205 16.40 2.25 3.58
CA SER A 205 16.17 0.81 3.78
C SER A 205 14.85 0.50 4.49
N ILE A 206 14.39 1.35 5.40
CA ILE A 206 13.07 1.18 6.04
C ILE A 206 11.90 1.32 5.05
N VAL A 207 12.01 2.22 4.06
CA VAL A 207 10.99 2.37 3.00
C VAL A 207 11.08 1.21 2.02
N ARG A 208 12.30 0.76 1.69
CA ARG A 208 12.52 -0.44 0.88
C ARG A 208 11.90 -1.67 1.54
N ALA A 209 12.15 -1.89 2.83
CA ALA A 209 11.56 -2.97 3.62
C ALA A 209 10.02 -2.94 3.55
N ALA A 210 9.41 -1.76 3.78
CA ALA A 210 7.97 -1.60 3.69
C ALA A 210 7.44 -1.90 2.27
N CYS A 211 8.15 -1.48 1.22
CA CYS A 211 7.79 -1.79 -0.16
C CYS A 211 7.88 -3.31 -0.47
N VAL A 212 8.91 -4.00 0.00
CA VAL A 212 9.01 -5.46 -0.13
C VAL A 212 7.88 -6.15 0.63
N GLN A 213 7.49 -5.63 1.80
CA GLN A 213 6.32 -6.13 2.54
C GLN A 213 4.99 -5.91 1.81
N VAL A 214 4.83 -4.81 1.05
CA VAL A 214 3.68 -4.62 0.14
C VAL A 214 3.60 -5.76 -0.86
N LEU A 215 4.72 -6.09 -1.50
CA LEU A 215 4.79 -7.16 -2.50
C LEU A 215 4.51 -8.54 -1.87
N PHE A 216 5.10 -8.81 -0.70
CA PHE A 216 4.83 -10.03 0.07
C PHE A 216 3.34 -10.16 0.40
N SER A 217 2.73 -9.11 0.94
CA SER A 217 1.31 -9.09 1.29
C SER A 217 0.41 -9.29 0.05
N ALA A 218 0.79 -8.70 -1.09
CA ALA A 218 0.08 -8.91 -2.34
C ALA A 218 0.13 -10.38 -2.79
N VAL A 219 1.30 -11.03 -2.75
CA VAL A 219 1.45 -12.45 -3.11
C VAL A 219 0.61 -13.34 -2.17
N CYS A 220 0.66 -13.11 -0.86
CA CYS A 220 -0.06 -13.93 0.11
C CYS A 220 -1.59 -13.80 0.02
N ASN A 221 -2.09 -12.57 -0.11
CA ASN A 221 -3.52 -12.31 -0.06
C ASN A 221 -4.21 -12.44 -1.42
N LEU A 222 -3.48 -12.25 -2.52
CA LEU A 222 -4.03 -12.19 -3.88
C LEU A 222 -3.65 -13.40 -4.74
N LYS A 223 -3.38 -14.54 -4.09
CA LYS A 223 -2.92 -15.79 -4.72
C LYS A 223 -3.81 -16.34 -5.85
N GLU A 224 -5.09 -15.96 -5.88
CA GLU A 224 -6.07 -16.38 -6.90
C GLU A 224 -6.03 -15.51 -8.16
N ALA A 225 -5.24 -14.43 -8.17
CA ALA A 225 -5.14 -13.53 -9.31
C ALA A 225 -4.44 -14.22 -10.50
N ALA A 226 -5.09 -14.20 -11.66
CA ALA A 226 -4.56 -14.83 -12.87
C ALA A 226 -3.27 -14.16 -13.39
N SER A 227 -3.09 -12.87 -13.11
CA SER A 227 -1.94 -12.08 -13.52
C SER A 227 -0.70 -12.25 -12.64
N LEU A 228 -0.82 -12.87 -11.45
CA LEU A 228 0.29 -13.00 -10.50
C LEU A 228 1.53 -13.70 -11.09
N PRO A 229 1.43 -14.81 -11.85
CA PRO A 229 2.58 -15.47 -12.45
C PRO A 229 3.39 -14.57 -13.39
N ALA A 230 2.75 -13.60 -14.06
CA ALA A 230 3.46 -12.68 -14.96
C ALA A 230 4.48 -11.79 -14.23
N TYR A 231 4.32 -11.60 -12.92
CA TYR A 231 5.25 -10.83 -12.08
C TYR A 231 6.31 -11.68 -11.38
N ALA A 232 6.26 -13.01 -11.52
CA ALA A 232 7.07 -13.95 -10.75
C ALA A 232 8.58 -13.65 -10.79
N LYS A 233 9.13 -13.40 -11.98
CA LYS A 233 10.56 -13.09 -12.17
C LYS A 233 10.96 -11.78 -11.52
N THR A 234 10.12 -10.74 -11.63
CA THR A 234 10.35 -9.44 -10.99
C THR A 234 10.35 -9.57 -9.48
N LEU A 235 9.37 -10.28 -8.93
CA LEU A 235 9.23 -10.50 -7.49
C LEU A 235 10.40 -11.33 -6.93
N LEU A 236 10.82 -12.37 -7.67
CA LEU A 236 11.98 -13.17 -7.32
C LEU A 236 13.25 -12.31 -7.29
N HIS A 237 13.48 -11.50 -8.32
CA HIS A 237 14.64 -10.60 -8.38
C HIS A 237 14.67 -9.64 -7.19
N ILE A 238 13.55 -8.98 -6.89
CA ILE A 238 13.43 -8.05 -5.74
C ILE A 238 13.75 -8.75 -4.42
N SER A 239 13.24 -9.97 -4.25
CA SER A 239 13.50 -10.78 -3.06
C SER A 239 14.99 -11.10 -2.91
N LEU A 240 15.65 -11.53 -3.99
CA LEU A 240 17.07 -11.85 -3.98
C LEU A 240 17.95 -10.60 -3.81
N ASP A 241 17.59 -9.48 -4.43
CA ASP A 241 18.28 -8.20 -4.24
C ASP A 241 18.25 -7.76 -2.79
N SER A 242 17.10 -7.89 -2.13
CA SER A 242 16.94 -7.55 -0.71
C SER A 242 17.87 -8.39 0.18
N LEU A 243 18.07 -9.67 -0.16
CA LEU A 243 18.97 -10.58 0.56
C LEU A 243 20.45 -10.40 0.21
N ASN A 244 20.76 -9.93 -1.00
CA ASN A 244 22.12 -9.74 -1.48
C ASN A 244 22.69 -8.37 -1.17
N ASN A 245 21.86 -7.42 -0.76
CA ASN A 245 22.27 -6.07 -0.45
C ASN A 245 22.92 -5.99 0.94
N ASP A 246 24.24 -5.89 0.98
CA ASP A 246 25.01 -5.76 2.24
C ASP A 246 24.68 -4.49 3.04
N LYS A 247 24.02 -3.50 2.41
CA LYS A 247 23.55 -2.26 3.06
C LYS A 247 22.10 -2.33 3.53
N ALA A 248 21.39 -3.42 3.24
CA ALA A 248 20.01 -3.58 3.66
C ALA A 248 19.94 -3.75 5.19
N ALA A 249 19.03 -3.02 5.83
CA ALA A 249 18.68 -3.23 7.22
C ALA A 249 18.03 -4.61 7.43
N ASP A 250 17.99 -5.06 8.68
CA ASP A 250 17.48 -6.38 9.06
C ASP A 250 16.03 -6.58 8.60
N GLU A 251 15.20 -5.54 8.66
CA GLU A 251 13.81 -5.55 8.23
C GLU A 251 13.66 -5.76 6.72
N GLU A 252 14.56 -5.20 5.90
CA GLU A 252 14.55 -5.36 4.44
C GLU A 252 14.94 -6.79 4.07
N ARG A 253 16.00 -7.33 4.68
CA ARG A 253 16.43 -8.73 4.43
C ARG A 253 15.35 -9.71 4.89
N LEU A 254 14.72 -9.47 6.05
CA LEU A 254 13.62 -10.28 6.56
C LEU A 254 12.38 -10.22 5.64
N ALA A 255 12.04 -9.04 5.13
CA ALA A 255 10.97 -8.90 4.13
C ALA A 255 11.32 -9.66 2.84
N GLY A 256 12.57 -9.59 2.41
CA GLY A 256 13.09 -10.29 1.23
C GLY A 256 12.92 -11.81 1.32
N VAL A 257 13.34 -12.44 2.43
CA VAL A 257 13.17 -13.89 2.61
C VAL A 257 11.71 -14.30 2.74
N LYS A 258 10.86 -13.47 3.37
CA LYS A 258 9.40 -13.71 3.45
C LYS A 258 8.75 -13.67 2.07
N LEU A 259 9.13 -12.71 1.23
CA LEU A 259 8.70 -12.66 -0.16
C LEU A 259 9.17 -13.90 -0.94
N LEU A 260 10.42 -14.33 -0.76
CA LEU A 260 10.93 -15.55 -1.40
C LEU A 260 10.09 -16.77 -1.02
N ALA A 261 9.85 -16.93 0.28
CA ALA A 261 9.06 -18.02 0.83
C ALA A 261 7.65 -18.04 0.21
N ALA A 262 6.98 -16.88 0.16
CA ALA A 262 5.65 -16.77 -0.43
C ALA A 262 5.63 -17.18 -1.91
N LEU A 263 6.63 -16.75 -2.70
CA LEU A 263 6.71 -17.12 -4.12
C LEU A 263 6.89 -18.63 -4.33
N LEU A 264 7.71 -19.26 -3.50
CA LEU A 264 8.04 -20.69 -3.64
C LEU A 264 6.89 -21.63 -3.25
N VAL A 265 5.84 -21.12 -2.59
CA VAL A 265 4.65 -21.92 -2.25
C VAL A 265 3.72 -22.13 -3.45
N HIS A 266 3.79 -21.28 -4.49
CA HIS A 266 2.84 -21.30 -5.59
C HIS A 266 3.40 -22.02 -6.84
N GLU A 267 2.79 -23.14 -7.22
CA GLU A 267 3.22 -23.93 -8.39
C GLU A 267 3.24 -23.13 -9.70
N SER A 268 2.26 -22.24 -9.91
CA SER A 268 2.19 -21.38 -11.08
C SER A 268 3.36 -20.40 -11.16
N ILE A 269 3.84 -19.91 -10.00
CA ILE A 269 5.02 -19.06 -9.90
C ILE A 269 6.28 -19.88 -10.13
N LEU A 270 6.39 -21.07 -9.51
CA LEU A 270 7.54 -21.96 -9.67
C LEU A 270 7.81 -22.32 -11.14
N LYS A 271 6.75 -22.58 -11.93
CA LYS A 271 6.87 -22.82 -13.37
C LYS A 271 7.52 -21.66 -14.12
N GLU A 272 7.19 -20.42 -13.74
CA GLU A 272 7.73 -19.22 -14.39
C GLU A 272 9.18 -18.92 -14.00
N VAL A 273 9.60 -19.32 -12.78
CA VAL A 273 10.94 -19.01 -12.25
C VAL A 273 11.92 -20.17 -12.24
N GLY A 274 11.55 -21.35 -12.77
CA GLY A 274 12.35 -22.58 -12.67
C GLY A 274 13.82 -22.42 -13.08
N SER A 275 14.11 -21.69 -14.16
CA SER A 275 15.50 -21.43 -14.59
C SER A 275 16.29 -20.50 -13.66
N SER A 276 15.60 -19.66 -12.89
CA SER A 276 16.19 -18.71 -11.94
C SER A 276 16.30 -19.28 -10.53
N LEU A 277 15.72 -20.46 -10.27
CA LEU A 277 15.70 -21.12 -8.96
C LEU A 277 17.11 -21.50 -8.49
N VAL A 278 18.00 -21.87 -9.42
CA VAL A 278 19.40 -22.20 -9.10
C VAL A 278 20.11 -21.01 -8.44
N ASN A 279 19.92 -19.80 -8.97
CA ASN A 279 20.48 -18.59 -8.38
C ASN A 279 19.88 -18.31 -7.00
N ALA A 280 18.57 -18.52 -6.84
CA ALA A 280 17.90 -18.36 -5.56
C ALA A 280 18.47 -19.31 -4.48
N LEU A 281 18.71 -20.57 -4.84
CA LEU A 281 19.31 -21.57 -3.95
C LEU A 281 20.74 -21.20 -3.53
N GLN A 282 21.55 -20.66 -4.45
CA GLN A 282 22.89 -20.18 -4.13
C GLN A 282 22.85 -19.02 -3.12
N VAL A 283 21.96 -18.05 -3.35
CA VAL A 283 21.76 -16.93 -2.41
C VAL A 283 21.30 -17.43 -1.05
N LEU A 284 20.29 -18.29 -1.00
CA LEU A 284 19.79 -18.87 0.25
C LEU A 284 20.88 -19.61 1.04
N SER A 285 21.72 -20.41 0.36
CA SER A 285 22.82 -21.17 0.97
C SER A 285 23.90 -20.26 1.56
N ARG A 286 24.17 -19.12 0.92
CA ARG A 286 25.09 -18.12 1.43
C ARG A 286 24.52 -17.41 2.66
N VAL A 287 23.28 -16.94 2.54
CA VAL A 287 22.58 -16.16 3.58
C VAL A 287 22.35 -17.00 4.83
N SER A 288 21.95 -18.27 4.70
CA SER A 288 21.76 -19.17 5.86
C SER A 288 23.00 -19.29 6.75
N ARG A 289 24.20 -19.21 6.16
CA ARG A 289 25.47 -19.36 6.89
C ARG A 289 25.97 -18.03 7.47
N ALA A 290 25.73 -16.93 6.77
CA ALA A 290 26.46 -15.68 6.98
C ALA A 290 25.59 -14.48 7.39
N ASP A 291 24.25 -14.55 7.29
CA ASP A 291 23.42 -13.40 7.67
C ASP A 291 23.54 -13.08 9.16
N PRO A 292 23.70 -11.81 9.55
CA PRO A 292 23.83 -11.44 10.94
C PRO A 292 22.53 -11.71 11.75
N LEU A 293 21.35 -11.71 11.10
CA LEU A 293 20.08 -11.90 11.77
C LEU A 293 19.72 -13.41 11.86
N PRO A 294 19.58 -13.98 13.08
CA PRO A 294 19.27 -15.41 13.24
C PRO A 294 17.95 -15.85 12.60
N GLU A 295 16.94 -14.98 12.59
CA GLU A 295 15.64 -15.27 11.97
C GLU A 295 15.76 -15.45 10.46
N VAL A 296 16.54 -14.59 9.79
CA VAL A 296 16.78 -14.69 8.34
C VAL A 296 17.52 -15.99 8.03
N ARG A 297 18.57 -16.32 8.80
CA ARG A 297 19.31 -17.58 8.63
C ARG A 297 18.39 -18.79 8.72
N LYS A 298 17.59 -18.86 9.78
CA LYS A 298 16.65 -19.96 10.02
C LYS A 298 15.63 -20.11 8.90
N LEU A 299 15.04 -19.01 8.41
CA LEU A 299 14.10 -19.05 7.30
C LEU A 299 14.78 -19.54 6.01
N CYS A 300 16.01 -19.10 5.72
CA CYS A 300 16.76 -19.58 4.56
C CYS A 300 17.08 -21.07 4.63
N GLU A 301 17.47 -21.58 5.80
CA GLU A 301 17.70 -23.02 6.02
C GLU A 301 16.43 -23.85 5.77
N GLN A 302 15.30 -23.37 6.28
CA GLN A 302 14.00 -24.01 6.06
C GLN A 302 13.64 -24.04 4.58
N LEU A 303 13.79 -22.92 3.86
CA LEU A 303 13.51 -22.88 2.41
C LEU A 303 14.41 -23.81 1.61
N LEU A 304 15.71 -23.88 1.92
CA LEU A 304 16.63 -24.82 1.28
C LEU A 304 16.19 -26.27 1.47
N SER A 305 15.74 -26.63 2.68
CA SER A 305 15.24 -27.98 2.95
C SER A 305 13.98 -28.31 2.16
N CYS A 306 13.07 -27.34 1.99
CA CYS A 306 11.81 -27.54 1.26
C CYS A 306 12.02 -27.68 -0.24
N VAL A 307 12.94 -26.92 -0.84
CA VAL A 307 13.18 -26.95 -2.30
C VAL A 307 14.05 -28.12 -2.74
N SER A 308 14.87 -28.66 -1.83
CA SER A 308 15.77 -29.80 -2.11
C SER A 308 15.14 -31.17 -1.83
N SER A 309 13.92 -31.21 -1.29
CA SER A 309 13.13 -32.42 -1.02
C SER A 309 12.24 -32.76 -2.21
#